data_AF-A0A8K0G7B0-F1
#
_entry.id   AF-A0A8K0G7B0-F1
#
_cell.length_a   1.000
_cell.length_b   1.000
_cell.length_c   1.000
_cell.angle_alpha   90.00
_cell.angle_beta   90.00
_cell.angle_gamma   90.00
#
_symmetry.space_group_name_H-M   'P 1'
#
loop_
_entity.id
_entity.type
_entity.pdbx_description
1 polymer ?
#
loop_
_entity_poly.entity_id
_entity_poly.type
_entity_poly.pdbx_seq_one_letter_code
_entity_poly.pdbx_strand_id
1 'polypeptide(L)' 'MSEFTRCGFRAVMCYNFERSLSPKDYFAEMRDVSGDSCPSEATIKRQYTNFRKRNFDLNDDSRSGRLATAVTEETDTP' A
#
# COMPACT_ATOMS: atom_id res chain seq x y z
N MET A 1 -18.83 0.88 -12.79
CA MET A 1 -17.69 1.55 -12.15
C MET A 1 -16.60 0.52 -12.00
N SER A 2 -15.41 0.76 -12.55
CA SER A 2 -14.29 -0.19 -12.42
C SER A 2 -13.82 -0.21 -10.97
N GLU A 3 -13.89 -1.35 -10.30
CA GLU A 3 -13.32 -1.52 -8.96
C GLU A 3 -11.80 -1.47 -9.05
N PHE A 4 -11.20 -0.37 -8.62
CA PHE A 4 -9.76 -0.30 -8.44
C PHE A 4 -9.36 -1.11 -7.21
N THR A 5 -8.57 -2.17 -7.44
CA THR A 5 -7.92 -2.89 -6.36
C THR A 5 -6.77 -2.06 -5.77
N ARG A 6 -6.32 -2.37 -4.55
CA ARG A 6 -5.17 -1.70 -3.92
C ARG A 6 -3.90 -1.78 -4.79
N CYS A 7 -3.68 -2.91 -5.44
CA CYS A 7 -2.56 -3.10 -6.37
C CYS A 7 -2.74 -2.22 -7.63
N GLY A 8 -3.98 -2.10 -8.13
CA GLY A 8 -4.31 -1.20 -9.23
C GLY A 8 -3.98 0.26 -8.91
N PHE A 9 -4.36 0.74 -7.73
CA PHE A 9 -4.00 2.08 -7.26
C PHE A 9 -2.48 2.27 -7.19
N ARG A 10 -1.73 1.29 -6.65
CA ARG A 10 -0.26 1.36 -6.57
C ARG A 10 0.40 1.39 -7.95
N ALA A 11 -0.10 0.61 -8.92
CA ALA A 11 0.41 0.64 -10.29
C ALA A 11 0.24 2.02 -10.93
N VAL A 12 -0.92 2.66 -10.76
CA VAL A 12 -1.16 4.02 -11.25
C VAL A 12 -0.26 5.04 -10.52
N MET A 13 -0.03 4.86 -9.21
CA MET A 13 0.94 5.70 -8.47
C MET A 13 2.35 5.58 -9.03
N CYS A 14 2.82 4.36 -9.34
CA CYS A 14 4.15 4.13 -9.93
C CYS A 14 4.28 4.84 -11.28
N TYR A 15 3.30 4.63 -12.17
CA TYR A 15 3.28 5.26 -13.49
C TYR A 15 3.36 6.80 -13.41
N ASN A 16 2.58 7.41 -12.51
CA ASN A 16 2.60 8.86 -12.35
C ASN A 16 3.85 9.38 -11.64
N PHE A 17 4.44 8.60 -10.74
CA PHE A 17 5.74 8.91 -10.15
C PHE A 17 6.85 8.96 -11.21
N GLU A 18 6.89 8.00 -12.14
CA GLU A 18 7.84 8.01 -13.25
C GLU A 18 7.64 9.20 -14.20
N ARG A 19 6.39 9.63 -14.38
CA ARG A 19 6.05 10.88 -15.10
C ARG A 19 6.40 12.16 -14.34
N SER A 20 7.02 12.05 -13.16
CA SER A 20 7.35 13.18 -12.28
C SER A 20 6.15 14.03 -11.86
N LEU A 21 4.95 13.42 -11.83
CA LEU A 21 3.75 14.09 -11.33
C LEU A 21 3.88 14.31 -9.82
N SER A 22 3.38 15.44 -9.30
CA SER A 22 3.44 15.67 -7.87
C SER A 22 2.37 14.83 -7.13
N PRO A 23 2.59 14.45 -5.86
CA PRO A 23 1.58 13.74 -5.06
C PRO A 23 0.24 14.49 -4.97
N LYS A 24 0.27 15.83 -5.02
CA LYS A 24 -0.92 16.68 -4.92
C LYS A 24 -1.75 16.62 -6.19
N ASP A 25 -1.10 16.77 -7.34
CA ASP A 25 -1.76 16.72 -8.65
C ASP A 25 -2.35 15.32 -8.88
N TYR A 26 -1.59 14.29 -8.53
CA TYR A 26 -2.07 12.92 -8.55
C TYR A 26 -3.29 12.69 -7.65
N PHE A 27 -3.29 13.21 -6.41
CA PHE A 27 -4.44 13.08 -5.52
C PHE A 27 -5.68 13.78 -6.07
N ALA A 28 -5.51 14.97 -6.66
CA ALA A 28 -6.61 15.70 -7.28
C ALA A 28 -7.23 14.91 -8.45
N GLU A 29 -6.41 14.41 -9.38
CA GLU A 29 -6.86 13.58 -10.50
C GLU A 29 -7.50 12.27 -10.02
N MET A 30 -6.87 11.59 -9.06
CA MET A 30 -7.36 10.30 -8.58
C MET A 30 -8.66 10.43 -7.79
N ARG A 31 -8.84 11.51 -7.03
CA ARG A 31 -10.09 11.79 -6.32
C ARG A 31 -11.24 12.08 -7.28
N ASP A 32 -10.97 12.78 -8.37
CA ASP A 32 -11.96 13.06 -9.42
C ASP A 32 -12.45 11.76 -10.09
N VAL A 33 -11.51 10.85 -10.41
CA VAL A 33 -11.84 9.57 -11.09
C VAL A 33 -12.42 8.51 -10.15
N SER A 34 -11.87 8.38 -8.94
CA SER A 34 -12.13 7.24 -8.04
C SER A 34 -13.04 7.57 -6.87
N GLY A 35 -13.40 8.85 -6.70
CA GLY A 35 -14.26 9.33 -5.61
C GLY A 35 -13.81 8.83 -4.24
N ASP A 36 -14.73 8.21 -3.50
CA ASP A 36 -14.49 7.70 -2.15
C ASP A 36 -13.59 6.47 -2.08
N SER A 37 -13.36 5.79 -3.21
CA SER A 37 -12.41 4.67 -3.29
C SER A 37 -10.97 5.15 -3.40
N CYS A 38 -10.74 6.45 -3.56
CA CYS A 38 -9.40 7.04 -3.65
C CYS A 38 -8.61 6.81 -2.34
N PRO A 39 -7.36 6.34 -2.42
CA PRO A 39 -6.48 6.31 -1.26
C PRO A 39 -6.25 7.72 -0.71
N SER A 40 -6.07 7.83 0.60
CA SER A 40 -5.82 9.12 1.24
C SER A 40 -4.53 9.78 0.72
N GLU A 41 -4.49 11.11 0.73
CA GLU A 41 -3.28 11.87 0.36
C GLU A 41 -2.05 11.44 1.17
N ALA A 42 -2.25 11.07 2.45
CA ALA A 42 -1.18 10.55 3.31
C ALA A 42 -0.63 9.20 2.79
N THR A 43 -1.50 8.30 2.34
CA THR A 43 -1.10 7.03 1.71
C THR A 43 -0.27 7.27 0.45
N ILE A 44 -0.72 8.21 -0.39
CA ILE A 44 -0.02 8.59 -1.63
C ILE A 44 1.38 9.13 -1.32
N LYS A 45 1.49 10.08 -0.38
CA LYS A 45 2.79 10.65 0.05
C LYS A 45 3.73 9.58 0.59
N ARG A 46 3.21 8.61 1.35
CA ARG A 46 4.00 7.47 1.85
C ARG A 46 4.56 6.64 0.70
N GLN A 47 3.72 6.30 -0.29
CA GLN A 47 4.17 5.52 -1.44
C GLN A 47 5.20 6.26 -2.29
N TYR A 48 5.00 7.56 -2.54
CA TYR A 48 6.00 8.38 -3.24
C TYR A 48 7.35 8.43 -2.50
N THR A 49 7.33 8.42 -1.17
CA THR A 49 8.55 8.32 -0.37
C THR A 49 9.25 6.96 -0.55
N ASN A 50 8.48 5.87 -0.68
CA ASN A 50 9.02 4.54 -0.98
C ASN A 50 9.59 4.47 -2.39
N PHE A 51 8.92 5.04 -3.39
CA PHE A 51 9.40 5.09 -4.78
C PHE A 51 10.70 5.90 -4.91
N ARG A 52 10.85 7.00 -4.15
CA ARG A 52 12.13 7.73 -4.06
C ARG A 52 13.28 6.87 -3.52
N LYS A 53 12.97 5.88 -2.67
CA LYS A 53 13.91 4.87 -2.17
C LYS A 53 14.07 3.68 -3.12
N ARG A 54 13.52 3.77 -4.34
CA ARG A 54 13.45 2.70 -5.35
C ARG A 54 12.75 1.43 -4.87
N ASN A 55 11.84 1.55 -3.89
CA ASN A 55 10.95 0.46 -3.49
C ASN A 55 9.61 0.62 -4.20
N PHE A 56 9.39 -0.19 -5.23
CA PHE A 56 8.20 -0.20 -6.09
C PHE A 56 7.26 -1.37 -5.80
N ASP A 57 7.28 -1.91 -4.57
CA ASP A 57 6.41 -3.03 -4.25
C ASP A 57 4.94 -2.65 -4.44
N LEU A 58 4.25 -3.41 -5.30
CA LEU A 58 2.85 -3.23 -5.63
C LEU A 58 1.93 -3.92 -4.62
N ASN A 59 2.47 -4.79 -3.77
CA ASN A 59 1.74 -5.47 -2.72
C ASN A 59 1.96 -4.79 -1.37
N ASP A 60 0.96 -4.83 -0.49
CA ASP A 60 1.20 -4.46 0.91
C ASP A 60 2.22 -5.46 1.48
N ASP A 61 3.18 -4.94 2.26
CA ASP A 61 4.04 -5.81 3.07
C ASP A 61 3.12 -6.77 3.83
N SER A 62 3.46 -8.06 3.76
CA SER A 62 2.85 -9.07 4.60
C SER A 62 2.84 -8.52 6.02
N ARG A 63 1.66 -8.20 6.56
CA ARG A 63 1.55 -7.78 7.95
C ARG A 63 2.02 -8.98 8.75
N SER A 64 3.25 -8.94 9.24
CA SER A 64 3.76 -9.95 10.16
C SER A 64 2.86 -9.87 11.38
N GLY A 65 1.81 -10.69 11.41
CA GLY A 65 1.08 -10.98 12.63
C GLY A 65 2.10 -11.41 13.68
N ARG A 66 1.84 -11.03 14.93
CA ARG A 66 2.62 -11.50 16.07
C ARG A 66 2.82 -13.00 15.93
N LEU A 67 4.08 -13.46 15.90
CA LEU A 67 4.41 -14.88 15.84
C LEU A 67 3.60 -15.60 16.92
N ALA A 68 2.64 -16.43 16.49
CA ALA A 68 1.91 -17.31 17.38
C ALA A 68 2.82 -18.49 17.70
N THR A 69 3.83 -18.27 18.55
CA THR A 69 4.46 -19.37 19.28
C THR A 69 3.42 -19.89 20.27
N ALA A 70 2.64 -20.86 19.80
CA ALA A 70 1.77 -21.68 20.62
C ALA A 70 2.62 -22.38 21.69
N VAL A 71 2.22 -22.13 22.93
CA VAL A 71 2.38 -22.92 24.17
C VAL A 71 3.20 -24.20 24.00
N THR A 72 4.37 -24.25 24.65
CA THR A 72 5.06 -25.49 24.98
C THR A 72 4.14 -26.39 25.78
N GLU A 73 3.77 -27.55 25.24
CA GLU A 73 3.18 -28.65 26.01
C GLU A 73 4.17 -29.05 27.10
N GLU A 74 3.82 -28.73 28.34
CA GLU A 74 4.48 -29.17 29.53
C GLU A 74 4.44 -30.71 29.62
N THR A 75 5.63 -31.29 29.55
CA THR A 75 5.89 -32.73 29.58
C THR A 75 5.27 -33.40 30.79
N ASP A 76 4.44 -34.39 30.49
CA ASP A 76 3.97 -35.50 31.32
C ASP A 76 5.08 -35.99 32.29
N THR A 77 4.78 -36.07 33.58
CA THR A 77 5.61 -36.80 34.54
C THR A 77 4.68 -37.58 35.48
N PRO A 78 4.86 -38.91 35.62
CA PRO A 78 3.97 -39.80 36.38
C PRO A 78 4.09 -39.66 37.91
#